data_AF-A0A922MAA8-F1
#
_entry.id   AF-A0A922MAA8-F1
#
_cell.length_a   1.000
_cell.length_b   1.000
_cell.length_c   1.000
_cell.angle_alpha   90.00
_cell.angle_beta   90.00
_cell.angle_gamma   90.00
#
_symmetry.space_group_name_H-M   'P 1'
#
loop_
_entity.id
_entity.type
_entity.pdbx_description
1 polymer ?
#
loop_
_entity_poly.entity_id
_entity_poly.type
_entity_poly.pdbx_seq_one_letter_code
_entity_poly.pdbx_strand_id
1 'polypeptide(L)'
;MVDSKTYYLCNFEVYSGKQPDGEYQISNSPDDTVKRLVEPIKRSGRNITTDNWYTSTKLAKELLTPEYKLTLVGTLNKRKPDIPTEFLPNKNRPPHSSVFGFHNQMTIVSYVPKPKKAVVLLSTMHYDNAIDETTGSAQKPEIITYYNSTKGGVDCNDQLCSNYNVGRRTKRWPLAVFFHLVNVSGINAFVIHKANTDKGITHIRRIFLKQLAAALVTDHQKRRIQLRAVPTTTKKRLREVHDVDETVQQSTAKRGRCSSCPRKNDKKLTSKCFKCHKFICQQHSRVYCVGCRTEESADETD
;
A
#
# COMPACT_ATOMS: atom_id res chain seq x y z
N MET A 1 10.95 -5.66 -9.75
CA MET A 1 11.91 -6.41 -8.90
C MET A 1 11.57 -6.18 -7.45
N VAL A 2 11.32 -7.26 -6.72
CA VAL A 2 10.85 -7.25 -5.33
C VAL A 2 11.81 -8.10 -4.48
N ASP A 3 12.08 -7.70 -3.25
CA ASP A 3 12.80 -8.54 -2.28
C ASP A 3 11.93 -9.74 -1.86
N SER A 4 12.47 -10.96 -1.95
CA SER A 4 11.69 -12.19 -1.78
C SER A 4 11.20 -12.46 -0.36
N LYS A 5 11.81 -11.82 0.66
CA LYS A 5 11.49 -12.05 2.08
C LYS A 5 10.57 -10.97 2.64
N THR A 6 10.85 -9.72 2.30
CA THR A 6 10.14 -8.55 2.84
C THR A 6 9.02 -8.07 1.92
N TYR A 7 9.04 -8.50 0.67
CA TYR A 7 8.14 -8.04 -0.39
C TYR A 7 8.28 -6.53 -0.69
N TYR A 8 9.43 -5.95 -0.36
CA TYR A 8 9.76 -4.56 -0.68
C TYR A 8 9.98 -4.42 -2.20
N LEU A 9 9.28 -3.49 -2.85
CA LEU A 9 9.53 -3.18 -4.25
C LEU A 9 10.81 -2.36 -4.36
N CYS A 10 11.88 -2.97 -4.87
CA CYS A 10 13.19 -2.34 -5.03
C CYS A 10 13.28 -1.49 -6.30
N ASN A 11 12.74 -2.00 -7.41
CA ASN A 11 12.78 -1.34 -8.70
C ASN A 11 11.62 -1.82 -9.60
N PHE A 12 11.14 -0.99 -10.51
CA PHE A 12 10.12 -1.37 -11.49
C PHE A 12 10.24 -0.54 -12.76
N GLU A 13 9.69 -1.05 -13.85
CA GLU A 13 9.67 -0.40 -15.15
C GLU A 13 8.29 -0.61 -15.78
N VAL A 14 7.77 0.41 -16.46
CA VAL A 14 6.48 0.31 -17.17
C VAL A 14 6.74 -0.29 -18.56
N TYR A 15 6.07 -1.39 -18.86
CA TYR A 15 6.09 -1.94 -20.21
C TYR A 15 5.23 -1.08 -21.14
N SER A 16 5.88 -0.33 -22.03
CA SER A 16 5.23 0.60 -22.93
C SER A 16 4.99 0.03 -24.35
N GLY A 17 5.31 -1.24 -24.59
CA GLY A 17 5.20 -1.85 -25.91
C GLY A 17 6.14 -1.21 -26.95
N LYS A 18 5.74 -1.16 -28.22
CA LYS A 18 6.55 -0.54 -29.27
C LYS A 18 6.58 0.98 -29.09
N GLN A 19 7.76 1.53 -28.83
CA GLN A 19 7.97 2.97 -28.71
C GLN A 19 8.26 3.60 -30.08
N PRO A 20 7.92 4.89 -30.28
CA PRO A 20 8.39 5.66 -31.42
C PRO A 20 9.93 5.72 -31.44
N ASP A 21 10.50 5.97 -32.62
CA ASP A 21 11.94 6.16 -32.76
C ASP A 21 12.41 7.39 -31.95
N GLY A 22 13.58 7.30 -31.34
CA GLY A 22 14.17 8.35 -30.52
C GLY A 22 14.65 7.84 -29.16
N GLU A 23 14.90 8.77 -28.24
CA GLU A 23 15.54 8.50 -26.93
C GLU A 23 14.74 7.56 -26.03
N TYR A 24 13.42 7.48 -26.25
CA TYR A 24 12.53 6.60 -25.47
C TYR A 24 12.43 5.19 -26.04
N GLN A 25 13.07 4.90 -27.18
CA GLN A 25 13.07 3.58 -27.81
C GLN A 25 14.04 2.63 -27.11
N ILE A 26 13.58 2.04 -26.01
CA ILE A 26 14.34 1.05 -25.25
C ILE A 26 13.96 -0.38 -25.63
N SER A 27 14.92 -1.29 -25.55
CA SER A 27 14.69 -2.71 -25.81
C SER A 27 13.74 -3.32 -24.78
N ASN A 28 12.68 -3.96 -25.27
CA ASN A 28 11.74 -4.76 -24.47
C ASN A 28 12.17 -6.24 -24.37
N SER A 29 13.42 -6.58 -24.73
CA SER A 29 13.90 -7.94 -24.58
C SER A 29 13.92 -8.34 -23.10
N PRO A 30 13.57 -9.58 -22.74
CA PRO A 30 13.55 -10.01 -21.34
C PRO A 30 14.91 -9.80 -20.65
N ASP A 31 16.01 -10.10 -21.36
CA ASP A 31 17.37 -9.95 -20.85
C ASP A 31 17.67 -8.47 -20.52
N ASP A 32 17.32 -7.53 -21.42
CA ASP A 32 17.58 -6.10 -21.21
C ASP A 32 16.69 -5.52 -20.11
N THR A 33 15.44 -5.97 -20.00
CA THR A 33 14.55 -5.60 -18.89
C THR A 33 15.13 -6.07 -17.55
N VAL A 34 15.64 -7.30 -17.45
CA VAL A 34 16.27 -7.76 -16.21
C VAL A 34 17.48 -6.90 -15.87
N LYS A 35 18.37 -6.62 -16.84
CA LYS A 35 19.57 -5.78 -16.63
C LYS A 35 19.23 -4.40 -16.07
N ARG A 36 18.19 -3.74 -16.61
CA ARG A 36 17.72 -2.44 -16.08
C ARG A 36 17.11 -2.55 -14.70
N LEU A 37 16.31 -3.60 -14.46
CA LEU A 37 15.67 -3.81 -13.16
C LEU A 37 16.69 -4.07 -12.04
N VAL A 38 17.80 -4.74 -12.34
CA VAL A 38 18.82 -5.14 -11.35
C VAL A 38 19.89 -4.07 -11.14
N GLU A 39 19.85 -2.95 -11.86
CA GLU A 39 20.81 -1.86 -11.74
C GLU A 39 21.08 -1.46 -10.27
N PRO A 40 20.06 -1.29 -9.40
CA PRO A 40 20.29 -0.87 -8.01
C PRO A 40 21.01 -1.91 -7.14
N ILE A 41 21.10 -3.16 -7.60
CA ILE A 41 21.72 -4.26 -6.84
C ILE A 41 22.96 -4.83 -7.52
N LYS A 42 23.44 -4.21 -8.61
CA LYS A 42 24.72 -4.59 -9.23
C LYS A 42 25.84 -4.63 -8.19
N ARG A 43 26.76 -5.55 -8.40
CA ARG A 43 27.97 -5.77 -7.61
C ARG A 43 27.75 -6.21 -6.17
N SER A 44 26.51 -6.51 -5.80
CA SER A 44 26.18 -6.86 -4.42
C SER A 44 26.36 -8.33 -4.06
N GLY A 45 26.60 -9.22 -5.02
CA GLY A 45 26.67 -10.66 -4.77
C GLY A 45 25.31 -11.30 -4.44
N ARG A 46 24.21 -10.60 -4.68
CA ARG A 46 22.85 -11.13 -4.47
C ARG A 46 22.44 -12.11 -5.56
N ASN A 47 21.46 -12.95 -5.24
CA ASN A 47 20.79 -13.82 -6.19
C ASN A 47 19.49 -13.20 -6.70
N ILE A 48 19.17 -13.45 -7.98
CA ILE A 48 17.90 -13.10 -8.60
C ILE A 48 17.13 -14.40 -8.87
N THR A 49 15.82 -14.38 -8.60
CA THR A 49 14.92 -15.46 -9.01
C THR A 49 14.01 -14.99 -10.13
N THR A 50 13.98 -15.72 -11.25
CA THR A 50 13.23 -15.36 -12.46
C THR A 50 12.31 -16.49 -12.93
N ASP A 51 11.21 -16.13 -13.61
CA ASP A 51 10.39 -17.11 -14.33
C ASP A 51 10.94 -17.36 -15.75
N ASN A 52 10.31 -18.26 -16.48
CA ASN A 52 10.76 -18.78 -17.77
C ASN A 52 10.87 -17.73 -18.88
N TRP A 53 10.11 -16.65 -18.78
CA TRP A 53 10.18 -15.55 -19.74
C TRP A 53 11.51 -14.79 -19.66
N TYR A 54 12.04 -14.66 -18.44
CA TYR A 54 13.23 -13.87 -18.14
C TYR A 54 14.49 -14.72 -17.97
N THR A 55 14.39 -16.04 -18.07
CA THR A 55 15.52 -16.95 -17.81
C THR A 55 16.17 -17.40 -19.12
N SER A 56 17.45 -17.11 -19.28
CA SER A 56 18.27 -17.56 -20.41
C SER A 56 19.70 -17.88 -19.98
N THR A 57 20.37 -18.79 -20.70
CA THR A 57 21.79 -19.12 -20.51
C THR A 57 22.69 -17.91 -20.76
N LYS A 58 22.33 -17.08 -21.75
CA LYS A 58 22.99 -15.80 -22.06
C LYS A 58 22.94 -14.85 -20.87
N LEU A 59 21.75 -14.56 -20.35
CA LEU A 59 21.57 -13.68 -19.20
C LEU A 59 22.31 -14.21 -17.96
N ALA A 60 22.23 -15.52 -17.71
CA ALA A 60 22.92 -16.16 -16.59
C ALA A 60 24.44 -15.93 -16.62
N LYS A 61 25.07 -16.04 -17.80
CA LYS A 61 26.50 -15.75 -17.99
C LYS A 61 26.81 -14.26 -17.81
N GLU A 62 25.99 -13.38 -18.37
CA GLU A 62 26.19 -11.92 -18.28
C GLU A 62 26.09 -11.43 -16.82
N LEU A 63 25.14 -11.94 -16.03
CA LEU A 63 24.97 -11.58 -14.63
C LEU A 63 26.16 -11.99 -13.74
N LEU A 64 26.89 -13.05 -14.12
CA LEU A 64 28.09 -13.50 -13.40
C LEU A 64 29.33 -12.62 -13.65
N THR A 65 29.32 -11.79 -14.70
CA THR A 65 30.47 -10.94 -15.03
C THR A 65 30.81 -9.98 -13.88
N PRO A 66 32.06 -9.49 -13.77
CA PRO A 66 32.45 -8.51 -12.74
C PRO A 66 31.62 -7.22 -12.75
N GLU A 67 31.01 -6.87 -13.90
CA GLU A 67 30.11 -5.72 -14.01
C GLU A 67 28.87 -5.89 -13.13
N TYR A 68 28.25 -7.07 -13.17
CA TYR A 68 27.01 -7.37 -12.47
C TYR A 68 27.25 -8.07 -11.13
N LYS A 69 28.09 -9.11 -11.07
CA LYS A 69 28.36 -9.95 -9.87
C LYS A 69 27.05 -10.34 -9.15
N LEU A 70 26.13 -10.93 -9.91
CA LEU A 70 24.84 -11.43 -9.46
C LEU A 70 24.68 -12.88 -9.90
N THR A 71 23.98 -13.68 -9.09
CA THR A 71 23.60 -15.04 -9.48
C THR A 71 22.13 -15.11 -9.90
N LEU A 72 21.77 -16.15 -10.62
CA LEU A 72 20.42 -16.37 -11.13
C LEU A 72 19.94 -17.78 -10.79
N VAL A 73 18.66 -17.88 -10.41
CA VAL A 73 17.90 -19.13 -10.35
C VAL A 73 16.57 -18.93 -11.07
N GLY A 74 16.25 -19.73 -12.06
CA GLY A 74 14.98 -19.57 -12.76
C GLY A 74 14.55 -20.77 -13.57
N THR A 75 13.26 -20.82 -13.89
CA THR A 75 12.67 -21.85 -14.76
C THR A 75 13.15 -21.64 -16.19
N LEU A 76 13.53 -22.70 -16.88
CA LEU A 76 13.86 -22.63 -18.29
C LEU A 76 12.64 -22.97 -19.14
N ASN A 77 12.41 -22.19 -20.19
CA ASN A 77 11.42 -22.54 -21.20
C ASN A 77 11.94 -23.74 -22.00
N LYS A 78 11.22 -24.87 -21.93
CA LYS A 78 11.55 -26.15 -22.58
C LYS A 78 11.69 -26.08 -24.10
N ARG A 79 11.21 -25.01 -24.73
CA ARG A 79 11.35 -24.76 -26.18
C ARG A 79 12.72 -24.17 -26.55
N LYS A 80 13.55 -23.81 -25.58
CA LYS A 80 14.89 -23.27 -25.83
C LYS A 80 15.79 -24.37 -26.40
N PRO A 81 16.51 -24.12 -27.50
CA PRO A 81 17.35 -25.12 -28.16
C PRO A 81 18.55 -25.55 -27.31
N ASP A 82 18.97 -24.70 -26.37
CA ASP A 82 20.11 -24.94 -25.47
C ASP A 82 19.86 -26.04 -24.42
N ILE A 83 18.64 -26.59 -24.35
CA ILE A 83 18.27 -27.61 -23.37
C ILE A 83 18.45 -29.00 -23.99
N PRO A 84 19.35 -29.85 -23.48
CA PRO A 84 19.51 -31.22 -23.98
C PRO A 84 18.22 -32.02 -23.81
N THR A 85 17.97 -32.95 -24.74
CA THR A 85 16.69 -33.68 -24.81
C THR A 85 16.45 -34.55 -23.57
N GLU A 86 17.51 -34.95 -22.87
CA GLU A 86 17.50 -35.70 -21.61
C GLU A 86 16.84 -34.92 -20.47
N PHE A 87 16.87 -33.58 -20.52
CA PHE A 87 16.24 -32.70 -19.52
C PHE A 87 14.76 -32.46 -19.82
N LEU A 88 14.27 -32.81 -21.00
CA LEU A 88 12.87 -32.63 -21.38
C LEU A 88 11.96 -33.69 -20.73
N PRO A 89 10.63 -33.44 -20.66
CA PRO A 89 9.70 -34.43 -20.16
C PRO A 89 9.75 -35.71 -21.00
N ASN A 90 9.99 -36.84 -20.34
CA ASN A 90 10.04 -38.16 -20.95
C ASN A 90 9.09 -39.10 -20.20
N LYS A 91 8.34 -39.94 -20.93
CA LYS A 91 7.40 -40.92 -20.35
C LYS A 91 8.10 -41.98 -19.50
N ASN A 92 9.37 -42.27 -19.79
CA ASN A 92 10.16 -43.31 -19.14
C ASN A 92 10.83 -42.83 -17.84
N ARG A 93 10.75 -41.53 -17.52
CA ARG A 93 11.34 -41.01 -16.28
C ARG A 93 10.41 -41.26 -15.10
N PRO A 94 10.89 -41.90 -14.02
CA PRO A 94 10.07 -42.16 -12.85
C PRO A 94 9.72 -40.84 -12.13
N PRO A 95 8.55 -40.75 -11.47
CA PRO A 95 8.23 -39.64 -10.58
C PRO A 95 9.32 -39.42 -9.53
N HIS A 96 9.51 -38.18 -9.13
CA HIS A 96 10.51 -37.72 -8.14
C HIS A 96 11.98 -37.92 -8.57
N SER A 97 12.24 -38.35 -9.81
CA SER A 97 13.61 -38.38 -10.34
C SER A 97 14.11 -37.01 -10.77
N SER A 98 15.42 -36.80 -10.62
CA SER A 98 16.15 -35.62 -11.08
C SER A 98 17.31 -35.99 -12.00
N VAL A 99 17.57 -35.14 -12.99
CA VAL A 99 18.76 -35.17 -13.83
C VAL A 99 19.46 -33.83 -13.69
N PHE A 100 20.77 -33.86 -13.49
CA PHE A 100 21.61 -32.67 -13.34
C PHE A 100 22.59 -32.58 -14.50
N GLY A 101 22.87 -31.35 -14.93
CA GLY A 101 23.89 -31.05 -15.91
C GLY A 101 24.73 -29.88 -15.40
N PHE A 102 26.04 -30.01 -15.53
CA PHE A 102 27.01 -29.03 -15.06
C PHE A 102 27.78 -28.49 -16.26
N HIS A 103 27.83 -27.17 -16.39
CA HIS A 103 28.62 -26.53 -17.43
C HIS A 103 29.16 -25.19 -16.94
N ASN A 104 30.48 -25.12 -16.77
CA ASN A 104 31.18 -23.98 -16.17
C ASN A 104 30.58 -23.63 -14.79
N GLN A 105 30.11 -22.40 -14.61
CA GLN A 105 29.48 -21.91 -13.37
C GLN A 105 27.95 -22.01 -13.40
N MET A 106 27.39 -22.95 -14.17
CA MET A 106 25.96 -23.12 -14.31
C MET A 106 25.56 -24.58 -14.08
N THR A 107 24.46 -24.76 -13.35
CA THR A 107 23.83 -26.05 -13.11
C THR A 107 22.42 -26.01 -13.65
N ILE A 108 22.09 -26.95 -14.53
CA ILE A 108 20.73 -27.22 -14.99
C ILE A 108 20.20 -28.44 -14.26
N VAL A 109 18.94 -28.38 -13.81
CA VAL A 109 18.26 -29.52 -13.20
C VAL A 109 16.92 -29.74 -13.86
N SER A 110 16.61 -31.00 -14.16
CA SER A 110 15.29 -31.43 -14.61
C SER A 110 14.69 -32.39 -13.59
N TYR A 111 13.61 -31.98 -12.93
CA TYR A 111 12.92 -32.75 -11.89
C TYR A 111 11.51 -33.15 -12.34
N VAL A 112 11.08 -34.37 -12.03
CA VAL A 112 9.78 -34.94 -12.43
C VAL A 112 8.81 -34.93 -11.25
N PRO A 113 8.02 -33.86 -11.02
CA PRO A 113 7.08 -33.82 -9.90
C PRO A 113 5.90 -34.79 -10.07
N LYS A 114 5.53 -35.09 -11.31
CA LYS A 114 4.39 -35.96 -11.67
C LYS A 114 4.72 -36.73 -12.94
N PRO A 115 4.14 -37.92 -13.17
CA PRO A 115 4.32 -38.67 -14.41
C PRO A 115 4.13 -37.77 -15.65
N LYS A 116 5.02 -37.91 -16.64
CA LYS A 116 5.00 -37.16 -17.91
C LYS A 116 5.19 -35.64 -17.78
N LYS A 117 5.52 -35.11 -16.60
CA LYS A 117 5.83 -33.69 -16.39
C LYS A 117 7.26 -33.55 -15.85
N ALA A 118 8.04 -32.66 -16.47
CA ALA A 118 9.32 -32.24 -15.93
C ALA A 118 9.32 -30.72 -15.69
N VAL A 119 10.03 -30.26 -14.66
CA VAL A 119 10.36 -28.85 -14.42
C VAL A 119 11.86 -28.72 -14.62
N VAL A 120 12.26 -27.76 -15.44
CA VAL A 120 13.66 -27.49 -15.75
C VAL A 120 14.04 -26.15 -15.13
N LEU A 121 15.06 -26.14 -14.27
CA LEU A 121 15.63 -24.93 -13.67
C LEU A 121 17.07 -24.76 -14.11
N LEU A 122 17.49 -23.51 -14.25
CA LEU A 122 18.88 -23.09 -14.37
C LEU A 122 19.29 -22.38 -13.08
N SER A 123 20.49 -22.66 -12.59
CA SER A 123 21.09 -21.97 -11.46
C SER A 123 22.55 -21.62 -11.75
N THR A 124 22.98 -20.45 -11.28
CA THR A 124 24.40 -20.06 -11.22
C THR A 124 24.94 -19.92 -9.80
N MET A 125 24.16 -20.33 -8.79
CA MET A 125 24.55 -20.32 -7.38
C MET A 125 24.72 -21.72 -6.77
N HIS A 126 24.15 -22.76 -7.39
CA HIS A 126 24.29 -24.15 -6.95
C HIS A 126 25.22 -24.89 -7.92
N TYR A 127 26.15 -25.70 -7.38
CA TYR A 127 27.21 -26.36 -8.17
C TYR A 127 27.26 -27.88 -7.99
N ASP A 128 26.29 -28.47 -7.32
CA ASP A 128 26.21 -29.91 -7.05
C ASP A 128 24.82 -30.48 -7.41
N ASN A 129 24.64 -31.76 -7.10
CA ASN A 129 23.39 -32.50 -7.29
C ASN A 129 22.62 -32.72 -5.98
N ALA A 130 22.75 -31.81 -5.01
CA ALA A 130 22.16 -31.97 -3.69
C ALA A 130 20.62 -32.10 -3.75
N ILE A 131 20.10 -32.99 -2.90
CA ILE A 131 18.68 -33.25 -2.72
C ILE A 131 18.28 -32.74 -1.33
N ASP A 132 17.18 -32.00 -1.27
CA ASP A 132 16.62 -31.47 -0.03
C ASP A 132 15.96 -32.60 0.77
N GLU A 133 16.65 -33.06 1.81
CA GLU A 133 16.21 -34.15 2.69
C GLU A 133 14.87 -33.86 3.37
N THR A 134 14.53 -32.59 3.60
CA THR A 134 13.24 -32.19 4.23
C THR A 134 12.04 -32.58 3.39
N THR A 135 12.25 -32.89 2.11
CA THR A 135 11.19 -33.28 1.18
C THR A 135 10.89 -34.77 1.18
N GLY A 136 11.68 -35.57 1.91
CA GLY A 136 11.47 -37.01 2.11
C GLY A 136 11.28 -37.75 0.79
N SER A 137 10.16 -38.47 0.67
CA SER A 137 9.84 -39.28 -0.51
C SER A 137 9.68 -38.50 -1.82
N ALA A 138 9.58 -37.16 -1.75
CA ALA A 138 9.53 -36.31 -2.94
C ALA A 138 10.91 -36.06 -3.55
N GLN A 139 12.01 -36.27 -2.80
CA GLN A 139 13.39 -36.14 -3.28
C GLN A 139 13.64 -34.90 -4.17
N LYS A 140 13.16 -33.73 -3.74
CA LYS A 140 13.32 -32.52 -4.55
C LYS A 140 14.77 -32.05 -4.49
N PRO A 141 15.39 -31.70 -5.63
CA PRO A 141 16.66 -30.98 -5.63
C PRO A 141 16.61 -29.70 -4.80
N GLU A 142 17.70 -29.35 -4.12
CA GLU A 142 17.79 -28.09 -3.36
C GLU A 142 17.50 -26.87 -4.23
N ILE A 143 17.92 -26.89 -5.49
CA ILE A 143 17.62 -25.82 -6.47
C ILE A 143 16.10 -25.62 -6.62
N ILE A 144 15.32 -26.70 -6.61
CA ILE A 144 13.86 -26.67 -6.73
C ILE A 144 13.23 -26.10 -5.45
N THR A 145 13.71 -26.48 -4.27
CA THR A 145 13.16 -25.98 -3.00
C THR A 145 13.53 -24.52 -2.78
N TYR A 146 14.78 -24.14 -3.07
CA TYR A 146 15.22 -22.74 -3.10
C TYR A 146 14.36 -21.89 -4.04
N TYR A 147 14.19 -22.31 -5.30
CA TYR A 147 13.34 -21.59 -6.26
C TYR A 147 11.91 -21.41 -5.75
N ASN A 148 11.32 -22.45 -5.16
CA ASN A 148 9.97 -22.36 -4.62
C ASN A 148 9.86 -21.38 -3.44
N SER A 149 10.91 -21.25 -2.62
CA SER A 149 10.95 -20.32 -1.49
C SER A 149 11.05 -18.85 -1.93
N THR A 150 11.62 -18.56 -3.09
CA THR A 150 11.90 -17.18 -3.53
C THR A 150 11.00 -16.69 -4.67
N LYS A 151 10.48 -17.58 -5.52
CA LYS A 151 9.69 -17.20 -6.72
C LYS A 151 8.44 -16.37 -6.43
N GLY A 152 7.89 -16.48 -5.21
CA GLY A 152 6.64 -15.84 -4.83
C GLY A 152 6.75 -14.35 -4.49
N GLY A 153 7.95 -13.74 -4.49
CA GLY A 153 8.14 -12.36 -4.02
C GLY A 153 7.25 -11.33 -4.74
N VAL A 154 7.21 -11.38 -6.07
CA VAL A 154 6.38 -10.46 -6.89
C VAL A 154 4.89 -10.76 -6.69
N ASP A 155 4.47 -12.03 -6.78
CA ASP A 155 3.08 -12.43 -6.58
C ASP A 155 2.55 -12.01 -5.20
N CYS A 156 3.38 -12.13 -4.16
CA CYS A 156 3.04 -11.69 -2.81
C CYS A 156 2.86 -10.16 -2.75
N ASN A 157 3.76 -9.38 -3.35
CA ASN A 157 3.60 -7.92 -3.43
C ASN A 157 2.31 -7.52 -4.18
N ASP A 158 1.97 -8.22 -5.27
CA ASP A 158 0.75 -7.96 -6.03
C ASP A 158 -0.51 -8.31 -5.24
N GLN A 159 -0.49 -9.43 -4.51
CA GLN A 159 -1.55 -9.79 -3.57
C GLN A 159 -1.69 -8.74 -2.46
N LEU A 160 -0.57 -8.27 -1.91
CA LEU A 160 -0.53 -7.21 -0.90
C LEU A 160 -1.14 -5.91 -1.42
N CYS A 161 -0.86 -5.53 -2.68
CA CYS A 161 -1.48 -4.38 -3.35
C CYS A 161 -2.99 -4.57 -3.51
N SER A 162 -3.43 -5.75 -3.94
CA SER A 162 -4.85 -6.06 -4.15
C SER A 162 -5.67 -5.97 -2.87
N ASN A 163 -5.15 -6.49 -1.76
CA ASN A 163 -5.84 -6.54 -0.46
C ASN A 163 -6.18 -5.15 0.12
N TYR A 164 -5.40 -4.11 -0.18
CA TYR A 164 -5.66 -2.72 0.24
C TYR A 164 -5.50 -1.75 -0.92
N ASN A 165 -6.23 -1.99 -2.00
CA ASN A 165 -6.12 -1.22 -3.23
C ASN A 165 -6.83 0.15 -3.13
N VAL A 166 -6.08 1.24 -3.36
CA VAL A 166 -6.64 2.61 -3.43
C VAL A 166 -7.11 3.02 -4.83
N GLY A 167 -6.95 2.13 -5.81
CA GLY A 167 -7.36 2.34 -7.19
C GLY A 167 -8.82 2.74 -7.32
N ARG A 168 -9.10 3.62 -8.28
CA ARG A 168 -10.45 4.05 -8.65
C ARG A 168 -10.64 3.90 -10.15
N ARG A 169 -11.89 3.65 -10.55
CA ARG A 169 -12.25 3.61 -11.97
C ARG A 169 -11.84 4.93 -12.63
N THR A 170 -11.02 4.85 -13.66
CA THR A 170 -10.50 5.99 -14.39
C THR A 170 -10.45 5.67 -15.88
N LYS A 171 -10.66 6.68 -16.73
CA LYS A 171 -10.42 6.60 -18.18
C LYS A 171 -9.03 7.12 -18.58
N ARG A 172 -8.22 7.52 -17.60
CA ARG A 172 -6.87 8.08 -17.79
C ARG A 172 -5.84 7.10 -17.25
N TRP A 173 -5.08 6.46 -18.12
CA TRP A 173 -4.06 5.46 -17.74
C TRP A 173 -2.97 5.98 -16.79
N PRO A 174 -2.54 7.26 -16.80
CA PRO A 174 -1.53 7.72 -15.85
C PRO A 174 -2.02 7.64 -14.40
N LEU A 175 -3.34 7.79 -14.19
CA LEU A 175 -3.90 7.60 -12.86
C LEU A 175 -3.86 6.14 -12.39
N ALA A 176 -3.93 5.17 -13.31
CA ALA A 176 -3.77 3.77 -12.94
C ALA A 176 -2.35 3.49 -12.40
N VAL A 177 -1.33 4.06 -13.07
CA VAL A 177 0.06 4.00 -12.58
C VAL A 177 0.18 4.71 -11.23
N PHE A 178 -0.35 5.93 -11.09
CA PHE A 178 -0.33 6.66 -9.83
C PHE A 178 -0.94 5.85 -8.67
N PHE A 179 -2.11 5.24 -8.86
CA PHE A 179 -2.73 4.42 -7.82
C PHE A 179 -1.88 3.19 -7.45
N HIS A 180 -1.23 2.57 -8.44
CA HIS A 180 -0.29 1.49 -8.17
C HIS A 180 0.90 1.97 -7.32
N LEU A 181 1.48 3.13 -7.64
CA LEU A 181 2.56 3.73 -6.86
C LEU A 181 2.15 4.02 -5.42
N VAL A 182 0.92 4.49 -5.19
CA VAL A 182 0.40 4.72 -3.83
C VAL A 182 0.27 3.40 -3.05
N ASN A 183 -0.26 2.35 -3.68
CA ASN A 183 -0.37 1.03 -3.05
C ASN A 183 1.00 0.48 -2.64
N VAL A 184 1.96 0.50 -3.56
CA VAL A 184 3.34 0.04 -3.32
C VAL A 184 4.03 0.89 -2.26
N SER A 185 3.86 2.21 -2.30
CA SER A 185 4.47 3.11 -1.30
C SER A 185 3.98 2.78 0.11
N GLY A 186 2.70 2.44 0.26
CA GLY A 186 2.16 1.96 1.54
C GLY A 186 2.78 0.64 2.02
N ILE A 187 3.11 -0.27 1.10
CA ILE A 187 3.83 -1.53 1.41
C ILE A 187 5.27 -1.23 1.83
N ASN A 188 6.02 -0.50 1.01
CA ASN A 188 7.41 -0.17 1.28
C ASN A 188 7.57 0.62 2.60
N ALA A 189 6.68 1.60 2.85
CA ALA A 189 6.67 2.34 4.11
C ALA A 189 6.38 1.43 5.32
N PHE A 190 5.47 0.47 5.17
CA PHE A 190 5.18 -0.51 6.23
C PHE A 190 6.37 -1.43 6.50
N VAL A 191 7.08 -1.88 5.46
CA VAL A 191 8.29 -2.69 5.60
C VAL A 191 9.38 -1.93 6.37
N ILE A 192 9.64 -0.67 5.99
CA ILE A 192 10.61 0.18 6.68
C ILE A 192 10.18 0.43 8.14
N HIS A 193 8.91 0.75 8.36
CA HIS A 193 8.38 0.95 9.72
C HIS A 193 8.60 -0.29 10.57
N LYS A 194 8.22 -1.48 10.08
CA LYS A 194 8.44 -2.75 10.76
C LYS A 194 9.92 -2.93 11.08
N ALA A 195 10.82 -2.81 10.10
CA ALA A 195 12.25 -2.99 10.32
C ALA A 195 12.84 -2.07 11.41
N ASN A 196 12.33 -0.85 11.54
CA ASN A 196 12.79 0.12 12.54
C ASN A 196 12.12 -0.01 13.91
N THR A 197 11.04 -0.79 14.02
CA THR A 197 10.23 -0.89 15.25
C THR A 197 10.04 -2.33 15.73
N ASP A 198 10.71 -3.29 15.09
CA ASP A 198 10.67 -4.72 15.41
C ASP A 198 11.37 -4.99 16.76
N LYS A 199 10.66 -4.70 17.86
CA LYS A 199 11.07 -4.94 19.24
C LYS A 199 10.09 -5.91 19.93
N GLY A 200 9.69 -6.96 19.21
CA GLY A 200 8.66 -7.92 19.67
C GLY A 200 7.22 -7.42 19.53
N ILE A 201 7.01 -6.34 18.77
CA ILE A 201 5.68 -5.76 18.52
C ILE A 201 5.05 -6.47 17.32
N THR A 202 3.80 -6.91 17.46
CA THR A 202 3.04 -7.41 16.31
C THR A 202 2.58 -6.25 15.45
N HIS A 203 3.15 -6.10 14.25
CA HIS A 203 2.76 -5.07 13.30
C HIS A 203 1.58 -5.52 12.43
N ILE A 204 0.45 -4.82 12.53
CA ILE A 204 -0.73 -5.06 11.70
C ILE A 204 -0.83 -4.00 10.61
N ARG A 205 -0.63 -4.39 9.35
CA ARG A 205 -0.62 -3.48 8.19
C ARG A 205 -1.88 -2.60 8.09
N ARG A 206 -3.05 -3.14 8.42
CA ARG A 206 -4.33 -2.39 8.44
C ARG A 206 -4.29 -1.20 9.41
N ILE A 207 -3.70 -1.39 10.59
CA ILE A 207 -3.60 -0.33 11.62
C ILE A 207 -2.62 0.74 11.14
N PHE A 208 -1.45 0.30 10.64
CA PHE A 208 -0.46 1.19 10.05
C PHE A 208 -1.06 2.07 8.94
N LEU A 209 -1.79 1.49 7.98
CA LEU A 209 -2.41 2.24 6.89
C LEU A 209 -3.47 3.24 7.38
N LYS A 210 -4.24 2.90 8.43
CA LYS A 210 -5.19 3.85 9.04
C LYS A 210 -4.47 5.04 9.68
N GLN A 211 -3.39 4.77 10.43
CA GLN A 211 -2.58 5.82 11.06
C GLN A 211 -1.89 6.70 10.02
N LEU A 212 -1.33 6.09 8.97
CA LEU A 212 -0.74 6.80 7.84
C LEU A 212 -1.77 7.72 7.15
N ALA A 213 -2.95 7.19 6.85
CA ALA A 213 -4.02 7.98 6.23
C ALA A 213 -4.45 9.15 7.11
N ALA A 214 -4.60 8.93 8.43
CA ALA A 214 -4.93 9.99 9.38
C ALA A 214 -3.84 11.07 9.44
N ALA A 215 -2.57 10.67 9.52
CA ALA A 215 -1.44 11.60 9.54
C ALA A 215 -1.39 12.48 8.29
N LEU A 216 -1.60 11.91 7.10
CA LEU A 216 -1.58 12.65 5.83
C LEU A 216 -2.69 13.70 5.71
N VAL A 217 -3.85 13.50 6.34
CA VAL A 217 -5.00 14.42 6.23
C VAL A 217 -5.12 15.40 7.40
N THR A 218 -4.43 15.17 8.50
CA THR A 218 -4.62 15.91 9.76
C THR A 218 -4.43 17.42 9.59
N ASP A 219 -3.35 17.86 8.95
CA ASP A 219 -3.10 19.31 8.79
C ASP A 219 -4.08 19.97 7.82
N HIS A 220 -4.49 19.25 6.78
CA HIS A 220 -5.54 19.70 5.86
C HIS A 220 -6.90 19.84 6.57
N GLN A 221 -7.23 18.90 7.46
CA GLN A 221 -8.43 18.94 8.28
C GLN A 221 -8.39 20.12 9.27
N LYS A 222 -7.28 20.32 10.00
CA LYS A 222 -7.06 21.48 10.87
C LYS A 222 -7.21 22.81 10.12
N ARG A 223 -6.62 22.93 8.93
CA ARG A 223 -6.79 24.12 8.06
C ARG A 223 -8.25 24.33 7.67
N ARG A 224 -8.98 23.26 7.31
CA ARG A 224 -10.41 23.35 6.94
C ARG A 224 -11.30 23.87 8.06
N ILE A 225 -10.97 23.61 9.34
CA ILE A 225 -11.73 24.14 10.49
C ILE A 225 -11.73 25.68 10.48
N GLN A 226 -10.60 26.29 10.10
CA GLN A 226 -10.42 27.74 10.13
C GLN A 226 -11.11 28.48 8.96
N LEU A 227 -11.49 27.76 7.89
CA LEU A 227 -12.10 28.37 6.71
C LEU A 227 -13.55 28.78 6.97
N ARG A 228 -13.88 30.06 6.81
CA ARG A 228 -15.24 30.59 7.01
C ARG A 228 -16.29 29.87 6.13
N ALA A 229 -15.95 29.56 4.88
CA ALA A 229 -16.83 28.94 3.90
C ALA A 229 -17.22 27.47 4.20
N VAL A 230 -16.55 26.79 5.13
CA VAL A 230 -16.87 25.39 5.46
C VAL A 230 -18.11 25.33 6.37
N PRO A 231 -19.10 24.45 6.07
CA PRO A 231 -20.30 24.29 6.89
C PRO A 231 -20.00 24.01 8.36
N THR A 232 -20.84 24.54 9.26
CA THR A 232 -20.71 24.38 10.72
C THR A 232 -20.75 22.93 11.16
N THR A 233 -21.58 22.09 10.54
CA THR A 233 -21.66 20.65 10.79
C THR A 233 -20.35 19.93 10.52
N THR A 234 -19.68 20.26 9.42
CA THR A 234 -18.36 19.72 9.06
C THR A 234 -17.29 20.19 10.04
N LYS A 235 -17.30 21.47 10.44
CA LYS A 235 -16.36 22.00 11.44
C LYS A 235 -16.51 21.32 12.79
N LYS A 236 -17.75 21.09 13.25
CA LYS A 236 -18.02 20.40 14.50
C LYS A 236 -17.41 18.99 14.50
N ARG A 237 -17.68 18.20 13.45
CA ARG A 237 -17.08 16.85 13.32
C ARG A 237 -15.55 16.87 13.27
N LEU A 238 -14.96 17.83 12.55
CA LEU A 238 -13.50 17.94 12.49
C LEU A 238 -12.88 18.35 13.84
N ARG A 239 -13.57 19.18 14.64
CA ARG A 239 -13.15 19.52 16.00
C ARG A 239 -13.23 18.31 16.93
N GLU A 240 -14.31 17.52 16.85
CA GLU A 240 -14.48 16.26 17.61
C GLU A 240 -13.35 15.26 17.28
N VAL A 241 -12.94 15.15 16.02
CA VAL A 241 -11.85 14.24 15.60
C VAL A 241 -10.47 14.70 16.08
N HIS A 242 -10.26 16.00 16.29
CA HIS A 242 -8.97 16.57 16.66
C HIS A 242 -8.87 17.05 18.11
N ASP A 243 -9.92 16.81 18.91
CA ASP A 243 -10.01 17.25 20.30
C ASP A 243 -9.75 18.76 20.47
N VAL A 244 -10.17 19.55 19.47
CA VAL A 244 -10.07 21.00 19.52
C VAL A 244 -11.31 21.50 20.24
N ASP A 245 -11.16 21.77 21.54
CA ASP A 245 -12.19 22.38 22.35
C ASP A 245 -12.75 23.62 21.66
N GLU A 246 -14.07 23.78 21.73
CA GLU A 246 -14.68 25.06 21.41
C GLU A 246 -14.14 26.07 22.42
N THR A 247 -13.07 26.77 22.05
CA THR A 247 -12.88 28.12 22.55
C THR A 247 -14.17 28.82 22.16
N VAL A 248 -15.04 28.99 23.16
CA VAL A 248 -16.29 29.71 23.09
C VAL A 248 -15.92 31.09 22.59
N GLN A 249 -15.87 31.26 21.27
CA GLN A 249 -15.97 32.57 20.66
C GLN A 249 -17.28 33.08 21.19
N GLN A 250 -17.21 33.96 22.18
CA GLN A 250 -18.33 34.66 22.78
C GLN A 250 -19.20 35.11 21.61
N SER A 251 -20.26 34.33 21.36
CA SER A 251 -21.18 34.65 20.29
C SER A 251 -21.73 35.99 20.69
N THR A 252 -21.49 37.02 19.88
CA THR A 252 -22.10 38.33 20.05
C THR A 252 -23.58 38.07 20.35
N ALA A 253 -24.02 38.45 21.55
CA ALA A 253 -25.31 38.04 22.08
C ALA A 253 -26.40 38.26 21.03
N LYS A 254 -27.04 37.18 20.56
CA LYS A 254 -28.01 37.25 19.45
C LYS A 254 -29.08 38.28 19.79
N ARG A 255 -29.18 39.36 19.00
CA ARG A 255 -30.20 40.41 19.15
C ARG A 255 -31.49 39.98 18.47
N GLY A 256 -32.62 40.14 19.14
CA GLY A 256 -33.96 39.83 18.60
C GLY A 256 -34.93 40.99 18.79
N ARG A 257 -36.04 40.97 18.03
CA ARG A 257 -37.12 41.97 18.13
C ARG A 257 -37.92 41.74 19.42
N CYS A 258 -38.33 42.82 20.09
CA CYS A 258 -39.30 42.73 21.18
C CYS A 258 -40.59 42.02 20.75
N SER A 259 -41.01 40.98 21.48
CA SER A 259 -42.23 40.21 21.16
C SER A 259 -43.52 41.00 21.29
N SER A 260 -43.54 42.08 22.08
CA SER A 260 -44.74 42.90 22.31
C SER A 260 -44.75 44.21 21.50
N CYS A 261 -43.65 44.57 20.83
CA CYS A 261 -43.65 45.75 19.97
C CYS A 261 -44.35 45.48 18.63
N PRO A 262 -45.17 46.42 18.12
CA PRO A 262 -45.72 46.32 16.78
C PRO A 262 -44.59 46.38 15.74
N ARG A 263 -44.77 45.76 14.57
CA ARG A 263 -43.71 45.62 13.55
C ARG A 263 -43.11 46.95 13.09
N LYS A 264 -43.88 48.04 13.14
CA LYS A 264 -43.43 49.41 12.83
C LYS A 264 -42.32 49.92 13.76
N ASN A 265 -42.26 49.41 15.00
CA ASN A 265 -41.25 49.77 15.99
C ASN A 265 -40.31 48.57 16.24
N ASP A 266 -39.40 48.29 15.29
CA ASP A 266 -38.47 47.14 15.34
C ASP A 266 -37.29 47.37 16.31
N LYS A 267 -37.56 47.38 17.61
CA LYS A 267 -36.52 47.46 18.64
C LYS A 267 -35.79 46.10 18.78
N LYS A 268 -34.54 46.05 18.32
CA LYS A 268 -33.63 44.89 18.46
C LYS A 268 -32.82 44.96 19.75
N LEU A 269 -32.89 43.91 20.57
CA LEU A 269 -32.35 43.88 21.92
C LEU A 269 -31.78 42.51 22.28
N THR A 270 -30.87 42.49 23.24
CA THR A 270 -30.21 41.28 23.76
C THR A 270 -30.94 40.71 24.98
N SER A 271 -31.71 41.53 25.68
CA SER A 271 -32.43 41.17 26.91
C SER A 271 -33.62 40.25 26.62
N LYS A 272 -33.76 39.20 27.44
CA LYS A 272 -34.86 38.25 27.37
C LYS A 272 -35.58 38.18 28.70
N CYS A 273 -36.89 37.94 28.67
CA CYS A 273 -37.64 37.58 29.86
C CYS A 273 -37.04 36.31 30.48
N PHE A 274 -36.82 36.32 31.78
CA PHE A 274 -36.26 35.18 32.50
C PHE A 274 -37.18 33.94 32.42
N LYS A 275 -38.51 34.14 32.50
CA LYS A 275 -39.49 33.03 32.53
C LYS A 275 -39.78 32.45 31.15
N CYS A 276 -39.94 33.27 30.12
CA CYS A 276 -40.37 32.80 28.79
C CYS A 276 -39.31 32.92 27.69
N HIS A 277 -38.12 33.43 28.01
CA HIS A 277 -36.98 33.60 27.10
C HIS A 277 -37.25 34.40 25.81
N LYS A 278 -38.39 35.07 25.72
CA LYS A 278 -38.73 36.00 24.64
C LYS A 278 -37.96 37.31 24.80
N PHE A 279 -37.58 37.91 23.68
CA PHE A 279 -36.95 39.24 23.67
C PHE A 279 -38.00 40.29 24.08
N ILE A 280 -37.74 41.07 25.13
CA ILE A 280 -38.65 42.11 25.62
C ILE A 280 -37.87 43.40 25.87
N CYS A 281 -38.41 44.53 25.38
CA CYS A 281 -37.82 45.86 25.59
C CYS A 281 -38.20 46.44 26.95
N GLN A 282 -37.46 47.44 27.41
CA GLN A 282 -37.69 48.10 28.71
C GLN A 282 -39.10 48.69 28.86
N GLN A 283 -39.77 49.07 27.76
CA GLN A 283 -41.16 49.56 27.82
C GLN A 283 -42.18 48.44 28.10
N HIS A 284 -41.84 47.19 27.83
CA HIS A 284 -42.71 46.02 27.97
C HIS A 284 -42.23 45.06 29.08
N SER A 285 -41.27 45.50 29.89
CA SER A 285 -40.72 44.73 31.01
C SER A 285 -40.67 45.60 32.25
N ARG A 286 -40.97 45.03 33.42
CA ARG A 286 -40.65 45.62 34.71
C ARG A 286 -39.50 44.84 35.36
N VAL A 287 -38.69 45.54 36.14
CA VAL A 287 -37.58 44.93 36.89
C VAL A 287 -38.06 44.71 38.32
N TYR A 288 -38.01 43.47 38.77
CA TYR A 288 -38.29 43.10 40.15
C TYR A 288 -37.00 42.57 40.78
N CYS A 289 -36.77 42.89 42.05
CA CYS A 289 -35.76 42.17 42.83
C CYS A 289 -36.28 40.76 43.14
N VAL A 290 -35.39 39.88 43.63
CA VAL A 290 -35.76 38.48 43.92
C VAL A 290 -36.88 38.39 44.96
N GLY A 291 -36.91 39.28 45.96
CA GLY A 291 -37.95 39.31 47.00
C GLY A 291 -39.32 39.79 46.51
N CYS A 292 -39.38 40.85 45.70
CA CYS A 292 -40.67 41.34 45.17
C CYS A 292 -41.28 40.39 44.12
N ARG A 293 -40.47 39.50 43.52
CA ARG A 293 -40.96 38.51 42.55
C ARG A 293 -41.83 37.43 43.21
N THR A 294 -41.61 37.13 44.49
CA THR A 294 -42.37 36.10 45.20
C THR A 294 -43.72 36.59 45.73
N GLU A 295 -43.90 37.89 45.91
CA GLU A 295 -45.14 38.51 46.40
C GLU A 295 -46.24 38.52 45.31
N GLU A 296 -45.92 38.87 44.05
CA GLU A 296 -46.91 38.88 42.95
C GLU A 296 -47.46 37.50 42.56
N SER A 297 -46.78 36.40 42.90
CA SER A 297 -47.30 35.05 42.64
C SER A 297 -48.29 34.53 43.69
N ALA A 298 -48.46 35.24 44.81
CA ALA A 298 -49.37 34.86 45.88
C ALA A 298 -50.78 35.48 45.74
N ASP A 299 -50.94 36.55 44.94
CA ASP A 299 -52.19 37.32 44.82
C ASP A 299 -53.09 36.90 43.62
N GLU A 300 -52.80 35.80 42.92
CA GLU A 300 -53.67 35.24 41.85
C GLU A 300 -54.49 34.01 42.30
N THR A 301 -54.57 33.75 43.61
CA THR A 301 -55.53 32.80 44.19
C THR A 301 -56.36 33.47 45.27
N ASP A 302 -57.37 34.24 44.85
CA ASP A 302 -58.70 34.33 45.45
C ASP A 302 -59.70 34.86 44.41
#